data_AF-A0A4U0ZME4-F1
#
_entry.id   AF-A0A4U0ZME4-F1
#
_cell.length_a   1.000
_cell.length_b   1.000
_cell.length_c   1.000
_cell.angle_alpha   90.00
_cell.angle_beta   90.00
_cell.angle_gamma   90.00
#
_symmetry.space_group_name_H-M   'P 1'
#
loop_
_entity.id
_entity.type
_entity.pdbx_description
1 polymer ?
#
loop_
_entity_poly.entity_id
_entity_poly.type
_entity_poly.pdbx_seq_one_letter_code
_entity_poly.pdbx_strand_id
1 'polypeptide(L)'
;MRDDTLPITDWSEVGRREYVDINRQAIELIIEQALEDFDEVNISITFGNQNNAVVNIIDLFLLSHFSVEKLPTAIPKDITLFTQLSFWIKYKTAGKVSGSSKQSLVEPNYEQSMHIEAGMDSQVQKLARNLRKLNNYVAPDLIGYWLDANKKLLKELSGTGEFPRDFEIENDVSDPQKSRYKADASFRYLYFFLNIVEHIDNVELYEKKYFVKGLNRPQYVAAQSETHHAKHQVRLTIKQIINRFHAIYAETPANDVITRALFEGIAKKVVLDVYEINKNQPFYLDCALKLKQLKNKPSTILEQIS
;
A
#
# COMPACT_ATOMS: atom_id res chain seq x y z
N MET A 1 -16.40 -30.93 -24.55
CA MET A 1 -16.87 -29.64 -25.09
C MET A 1 -16.24 -29.47 -26.46
N ARG A 2 -17.00 -29.02 -27.46
CA ARG A 2 -16.53 -28.93 -28.85
C ARG A 2 -15.37 -27.93 -28.95
N ASP A 3 -14.43 -28.32 -29.80
CA ASP A 3 -13.19 -27.65 -30.15
C ASP A 3 -13.52 -26.47 -31.09
N ASP A 4 -14.12 -25.41 -30.55
CA ASP A 4 -14.37 -24.17 -31.27
C ASP A 4 -13.25 -23.20 -30.93
N THR A 5 -12.08 -23.39 -31.56
CA THR A 5 -10.91 -22.51 -31.41
C THR A 5 -11.15 -21.11 -32.00
N LEU A 6 -12.41 -20.67 -32.16
CA LEU A 6 -12.93 -19.46 -32.80
C LEU A 6 -11.79 -18.50 -33.17
N PRO A 7 -11.16 -18.70 -34.34
CA PRO A 7 -9.92 -18.01 -34.65
C PRO A 7 -10.24 -16.60 -35.12
N ILE A 8 -9.42 -15.64 -34.72
CA ILE A 8 -9.54 -14.26 -35.20
C ILE A 8 -8.78 -14.19 -36.52
N THR A 9 -9.51 -14.14 -37.64
CA THR A 9 -8.93 -14.19 -38.99
C THR A 9 -8.62 -12.82 -39.57
N ASP A 10 -9.38 -11.79 -39.19
CA ASP A 10 -9.14 -10.40 -39.58
C ASP A 10 -8.84 -9.55 -38.35
N TRP A 11 -7.62 -9.02 -38.31
CA TRP A 11 -7.10 -8.20 -37.20
C TRP A 11 -7.21 -6.69 -37.46
N SER A 12 -7.76 -6.29 -38.61
CA SER A 12 -8.12 -4.89 -38.87
C SER A 12 -9.12 -4.41 -37.81
N GLU A 13 -9.23 -3.08 -37.61
CA GLU A 13 -10.22 -2.54 -36.65
C GLU A 13 -11.65 -2.95 -37.02
N VAL A 14 -11.95 -2.99 -38.33
CA VAL A 14 -13.25 -3.40 -38.86
C VAL A 14 -13.47 -4.89 -38.62
N GLY A 15 -12.49 -5.74 -38.97
CA GLY A 15 -12.58 -7.19 -38.76
C GLY A 15 -12.69 -7.58 -37.28
N ARG A 16 -11.98 -6.89 -36.39
CA ARG A 16 -12.11 -7.09 -34.93
C ARG A 16 -13.48 -6.70 -34.40
N ARG A 17 -14.07 -5.62 -34.93
CA ARG A 17 -15.43 -5.20 -34.56
C ARG A 17 -16.47 -6.22 -35.02
N GLU A 18 -16.39 -6.65 -36.28
CA GLU A 18 -17.26 -7.71 -36.82
C GLU A 18 -17.10 -9.01 -36.04
N TYR A 19 -15.87 -9.40 -35.68
CA TYR A 19 -15.60 -10.58 -34.88
C TYR A 19 -16.25 -10.50 -33.49
N VAL A 20 -16.15 -9.36 -32.81
CA VAL A 20 -16.81 -9.14 -31.51
C VAL A 20 -18.33 -9.20 -31.67
N ASP A 21 -18.90 -8.56 -32.69
CA ASP A 21 -20.35 -8.54 -32.88
C ASP A 21 -20.94 -9.93 -33.16
N ILE A 22 -20.22 -10.76 -33.94
CA ILE A 22 -20.63 -12.14 -34.24
C ILE A 22 -20.51 -13.05 -33.01
N ASN A 23 -19.45 -12.88 -32.20
CA ASN A 23 -19.10 -13.81 -31.13
C ASN A 23 -19.32 -13.24 -29.71
N ARG A 24 -20.04 -12.11 -29.57
CA ARG A 24 -20.13 -11.33 -28.33
C ARG A 24 -20.46 -12.17 -27.10
N GLN A 25 -21.51 -12.99 -27.18
CA GLN A 25 -21.96 -13.82 -26.06
C GLN A 25 -20.90 -14.84 -25.64
N ALA A 26 -20.20 -15.43 -26.60
CA ALA A 26 -19.12 -16.38 -26.31
C ALA A 26 -17.93 -15.68 -25.66
N ILE A 27 -17.56 -14.48 -26.15
CA ILE A 27 -16.48 -13.66 -25.61
C ILE A 27 -16.79 -13.23 -24.17
N GLU A 28 -17.99 -12.71 -23.91
CA GLU A 28 -18.40 -12.28 -22.57
C GLU A 28 -18.34 -13.45 -21.59
N LEU A 29 -18.89 -14.61 -21.97
CA LEU A 29 -18.89 -15.81 -21.14
C LEU A 29 -17.49 -16.29 -20.77
N ILE A 30 -16.55 -16.33 -21.72
CA ILE A 30 -15.19 -16.80 -21.41
C ILE A 30 -14.40 -15.79 -20.58
N ILE A 31 -14.71 -14.49 -20.68
CA ILE A 31 -14.11 -13.48 -19.81
C ILE A 31 -14.66 -13.66 -18.40
N GLU A 32 -15.98 -13.80 -18.25
CA GLU A 32 -16.62 -14.04 -16.94
C GLU A 32 -16.04 -15.29 -16.25
N GLN A 33 -15.93 -16.41 -16.98
CA GLN A 33 -15.32 -17.64 -16.45
C GLN A 33 -13.86 -17.42 -16.05
N ALA A 34 -13.08 -16.70 -16.87
CA ALA A 34 -11.70 -16.39 -16.52
C ALA A 34 -11.59 -15.47 -15.28
N LEU A 35 -12.58 -14.61 -15.05
CA LEU A 35 -12.63 -13.69 -13.90
C LEU A 35 -13.04 -14.39 -12.60
N GLU A 36 -13.75 -15.52 -12.64
CA GLU A 36 -14.10 -16.31 -11.45
C GLU A 36 -12.86 -16.89 -10.75
N ASP A 37 -11.89 -17.34 -11.53
CA ASP A 37 -10.65 -17.96 -11.04
C ASP A 37 -9.50 -16.95 -10.81
N PHE A 38 -9.75 -15.65 -11.03
CA PHE A 38 -8.72 -14.62 -11.03
C PHE A 38 -8.81 -13.67 -9.82
N ASP A 39 -7.68 -13.07 -9.43
CA ASP A 39 -7.58 -12.21 -8.25
C ASP A 39 -8.51 -10.98 -8.34
N GLU A 40 -9.60 -11.03 -7.55
CA GLU A 40 -10.64 -10.00 -7.45
C GLU A 40 -10.06 -8.60 -7.14
N VAL A 41 -8.93 -8.54 -6.43
CA VAL A 41 -8.24 -7.28 -6.11
C VAL A 41 -7.67 -6.64 -7.38
N ASN A 42 -7.04 -7.41 -8.26
CA ASN A 42 -6.47 -6.89 -9.50
C ASN A 42 -7.55 -6.48 -10.50
N ILE A 43 -8.67 -7.20 -10.52
CA ILE A 43 -9.85 -6.86 -11.32
C ILE A 43 -10.45 -5.54 -10.84
N SER A 44 -10.65 -5.38 -9.53
CA SER A 44 -11.22 -4.15 -8.97
C SER A 44 -10.31 -2.93 -9.20
N ILE A 45 -9.00 -3.07 -9.01
CA ILE A 45 -8.04 -1.98 -9.23
C ILE A 45 -7.99 -1.57 -10.71
N THR A 46 -8.00 -2.54 -11.63
CA THR A 46 -7.75 -2.27 -13.05
C THR A 46 -9.03 -1.95 -13.82
N PHE A 47 -10.14 -2.57 -13.45
CA PHE A 47 -11.40 -2.52 -14.17
C PHE A 47 -12.60 -2.09 -13.30
N GLY A 48 -12.42 -1.87 -11.99
CA GLY A 48 -13.46 -1.44 -11.06
C GLY A 48 -14.26 -2.59 -10.46
N ASN A 49 -14.90 -3.40 -11.32
CA ASN A 49 -15.65 -4.60 -10.94
C ASN A 49 -15.66 -5.61 -12.12
N GLN A 50 -16.18 -6.82 -11.91
CA GLN A 50 -16.20 -7.88 -12.92
C GLN A 50 -16.99 -7.51 -14.19
N ASN A 51 -18.21 -6.96 -14.05
CA ASN A 51 -19.02 -6.54 -15.20
C ASN A 51 -18.31 -5.46 -16.04
N ASN A 52 -17.64 -4.53 -15.36
CA ASN A 52 -16.83 -3.52 -16.01
C ASN A 52 -15.59 -4.14 -16.66
N ALA A 53 -14.99 -5.19 -16.09
CA ALA A 53 -13.83 -5.87 -16.67
C ALA A 53 -14.17 -6.52 -18.02
N VAL A 54 -15.32 -7.16 -18.13
CA VAL A 54 -15.83 -7.73 -19.40
C VAL A 54 -15.89 -6.65 -20.48
N VAL A 55 -16.60 -5.55 -20.19
CA VAL A 55 -16.74 -4.42 -21.14
C VAL A 55 -15.38 -3.81 -21.49
N ASN A 56 -14.54 -3.55 -20.49
CA ASN A 56 -13.24 -2.91 -20.71
C ASN A 56 -12.29 -3.78 -21.53
N ILE A 57 -12.28 -5.09 -21.33
CA ILE A 57 -11.41 -6.01 -22.10
C ILE A 57 -11.84 -6.03 -23.56
N ILE A 58 -13.14 -6.04 -23.84
CA ILE A 58 -13.68 -5.92 -25.20
C ILE A 58 -13.29 -4.56 -25.80
N ASP A 59 -13.44 -3.47 -25.07
CA ASP A 59 -13.09 -2.13 -25.54
C ASP A 59 -11.59 -2.02 -25.87
N LEU A 60 -10.71 -2.58 -25.03
CA LEU A 60 -9.27 -2.63 -25.28
C LEU A 60 -8.94 -3.43 -26.55
N PHE A 61 -9.61 -4.56 -26.75
CA PHE A 61 -9.48 -5.34 -27.96
C PHE A 61 -9.95 -4.60 -29.21
N LEU A 62 -10.88 -3.64 -29.08
CA LEU A 62 -11.42 -2.85 -30.18
C LEU A 62 -10.68 -1.51 -30.42
N LEU A 63 -9.64 -1.20 -29.64
CA LEU A 63 -8.85 0.02 -29.84
C LEU A 63 -8.21 0.05 -31.24
N SER A 64 -8.21 1.22 -31.88
CA SER A 64 -7.65 1.41 -33.23
C SER A 64 -6.15 1.11 -33.31
N HIS A 65 -5.42 1.31 -32.20
CA HIS A 65 -3.98 1.05 -32.08
C HIS A 65 -3.65 -0.34 -31.52
N PHE A 66 -4.65 -1.19 -31.26
CA PHE A 66 -4.43 -2.59 -30.93
C PHE A 66 -3.90 -3.33 -32.16
N SER A 67 -2.75 -3.98 -32.01
CA SER A 67 -2.01 -4.59 -33.13
C SER A 67 -1.56 -6.00 -32.78
N VAL A 68 -2.00 -6.97 -33.59
CA VAL A 68 -1.63 -8.38 -33.47
C VAL A 68 -0.13 -8.63 -33.56
N GLU A 69 0.59 -7.81 -34.33
CA GLU A 69 2.03 -7.93 -34.52
C GLU A 69 2.82 -7.57 -33.25
N LYS A 70 2.21 -6.77 -32.36
CA LYS A 70 2.79 -6.38 -31.06
C LYS A 70 2.42 -7.32 -29.92
N LEU A 71 1.60 -8.35 -30.18
CA LEU A 71 1.24 -9.32 -29.17
C LEU A 71 2.44 -10.23 -28.85
N PRO A 72 2.71 -10.54 -27.57
CA PRO A 72 3.71 -11.54 -27.21
C PRO A 72 3.41 -12.88 -27.89
N THR A 73 4.43 -13.59 -28.35
CA THR A 73 4.29 -14.87 -29.08
C THR A 73 3.57 -15.97 -28.32
N ALA A 74 3.53 -15.90 -26.98
CA ALA A 74 2.81 -16.84 -26.13
C ALA A 74 1.30 -16.55 -26.01
N ILE A 75 0.81 -15.43 -26.54
CA ILE A 75 -0.60 -15.05 -26.47
C ILE A 75 -1.37 -15.71 -27.63
N PRO A 76 -2.47 -16.44 -27.34
CA PRO A 76 -3.28 -17.08 -28.36
C PRO A 76 -3.96 -16.06 -29.29
N LYS A 77 -4.20 -16.48 -30.54
CA LYS A 77 -4.78 -15.66 -31.63
C LYS A 77 -6.21 -16.06 -31.97
N ASP A 78 -6.88 -16.63 -30.98
CA ASP A 78 -8.25 -17.09 -31.01
C ASP A 78 -9.03 -16.46 -29.85
N ILE A 79 -10.27 -16.89 -29.65
CA ILE A 79 -11.12 -16.42 -28.57
C ILE A 79 -10.46 -16.55 -27.18
N THR A 80 -9.55 -17.50 -26.94
CA THR A 80 -8.87 -17.64 -25.65
C THR A 80 -7.91 -16.49 -25.34
N LEU A 81 -7.65 -15.58 -26.29
CA LEU A 81 -6.99 -14.30 -26.04
C LEU A 81 -7.67 -13.53 -24.89
N PHE A 82 -9.00 -13.56 -24.82
CA PHE A 82 -9.76 -12.82 -23.81
C PHE A 82 -9.59 -13.38 -22.39
N THR A 83 -9.15 -14.63 -22.24
CA THR A 83 -8.86 -15.22 -20.92
C THR A 83 -7.49 -14.81 -20.37
N GLN A 84 -6.66 -14.15 -21.17
CA GLN A 84 -5.32 -13.70 -20.77
C GLN A 84 -5.38 -12.43 -19.91
N LEU A 85 -6.03 -12.49 -18.74
CA LEU A 85 -6.32 -11.32 -17.89
C LEU A 85 -5.06 -10.55 -17.47
N SER A 86 -3.96 -11.26 -17.19
CA SER A 86 -2.65 -10.62 -16.92
C SER A 86 -2.13 -9.79 -18.08
N PHE A 87 -2.38 -10.22 -19.32
CA PHE A 87 -2.05 -9.45 -20.52
C PHE A 87 -2.95 -8.22 -20.62
N TRP A 88 -4.27 -8.35 -20.45
CA TRP A 88 -5.20 -7.23 -20.55
C TRP A 88 -4.98 -6.15 -19.49
N ILE A 89 -4.64 -6.57 -18.26
CA ILE A 89 -4.23 -5.66 -17.21
C ILE A 89 -2.98 -4.89 -17.64
N LYS A 90 -1.94 -5.58 -18.11
CA LYS A 90 -0.72 -4.93 -18.61
C LYS A 90 -0.98 -4.05 -19.81
N TYR A 91 -1.85 -4.46 -20.73
CA TYR A 91 -2.18 -3.73 -21.95
C TYR A 91 -2.92 -2.43 -21.63
N LYS A 92 -3.93 -2.48 -20.75
CA LYS A 92 -4.63 -1.28 -20.23
C LYS A 92 -3.68 -0.32 -19.53
N THR A 93 -2.64 -0.86 -18.92
CA THR A 93 -1.75 -0.13 -18.02
C THR A 93 -0.39 0.23 -18.63
N ALA A 94 -0.10 -0.18 -19.86
CA ALA A 94 1.13 0.10 -20.61
C ALA A 94 1.19 1.57 -21.08
N GLY A 95 1.28 2.47 -20.09
CA GLY A 95 1.32 3.92 -20.17
C GLY A 95 0.95 4.60 -18.83
N LYS A 96 0.32 3.87 -17.89
CA LYS A 96 -0.10 4.39 -16.57
C LYS A 96 0.01 3.39 -15.39
N VAL A 97 0.70 2.27 -15.53
CA VAL A 97 1.21 1.49 -14.40
C VAL A 97 2.65 1.07 -14.67
N SER A 98 3.57 1.91 -14.20
CA SER A 98 4.90 1.48 -13.78
C SER A 98 4.77 0.78 -12.42
N GLY A 99 5.26 -0.44 -12.21
CA GLY A 99 5.91 -1.36 -13.13
C GLY A 99 6.18 -2.73 -12.50
N SER A 100 6.56 -3.68 -13.34
CA SER A 100 7.68 -4.58 -13.10
C SER A 100 8.11 -5.25 -14.40
N SER A 101 9.34 -4.92 -14.79
CA SER A 101 10.36 -5.75 -15.48
C SER A 101 9.94 -6.67 -16.63
N LYS A 102 10.45 -6.35 -17.83
CA LYS A 102 11.27 -7.31 -18.57
C LYS A 102 12.46 -6.59 -19.21
N GLN A 103 13.62 -7.23 -19.07
CA GLN A 103 14.95 -6.87 -19.55
C GLN A 103 14.96 -6.42 -21.02
N SER A 104 15.79 -5.43 -21.33
CA SER A 104 16.50 -5.39 -22.62
C SER A 104 17.89 -4.80 -22.43
N LEU A 105 18.85 -5.60 -22.87
CA LEU A 105 20.27 -5.31 -22.96
C LEU A 105 20.51 -4.05 -23.80
N VAL A 106 21.11 -3.01 -23.22
CA VAL A 106 22.17 -2.18 -23.84
C VAL A 106 22.95 -1.53 -22.69
N GLU A 107 24.26 -1.76 -22.63
CA GLU A 107 25.18 -1.09 -21.70
C GLU A 107 25.20 0.43 -21.95
N PRO A 108 25.18 1.24 -20.88
CA PRO A 108 26.08 2.37 -20.83
C PRO A 108 26.92 2.35 -19.56
N ASN A 109 28.19 2.59 -19.79
CA ASN A 109 29.29 2.57 -18.86
C ASN A 109 29.15 3.68 -17.79
N TYR A 110 28.64 3.37 -16.60
CA TYR A 110 28.63 4.26 -15.42
C TYR A 110 28.72 3.44 -14.12
N GLU A 111 29.90 2.91 -13.83
CA GLU A 111 30.23 2.32 -12.54
C GLU A 111 30.39 3.42 -11.48
N GLN A 112 29.30 3.80 -10.78
CA GLN A 112 29.32 4.16 -9.35
C GLN A 112 27.95 4.50 -8.71
N SER A 113 26.85 4.61 -9.46
CA SER A 113 25.53 4.97 -8.89
C SER A 113 24.55 3.80 -8.65
N MET A 114 24.79 2.63 -9.25
CA MET A 114 23.82 1.51 -9.27
C MET A 114 23.48 0.88 -7.90
N HIS A 115 24.37 0.97 -6.91
CA HIS A 115 24.13 0.30 -5.62
C HIS A 115 23.18 1.06 -4.69
N ILE A 116 23.00 2.37 -4.87
CA ILE A 116 22.18 3.21 -3.99
C ILE A 116 20.70 3.18 -4.42
N GLU A 117 20.42 3.22 -5.73
CA GLU A 117 19.05 3.22 -6.27
C GLU A 117 18.32 1.89 -6.02
N ALA A 118 19.02 0.74 -6.15
CA ALA A 118 18.43 -0.58 -5.90
C ALA A 118 18.04 -0.81 -4.43
N GLY A 119 18.80 -0.23 -3.48
CA GLY A 119 18.51 -0.31 -2.05
C GLY A 119 17.31 0.55 -1.64
N MET A 120 17.19 1.75 -2.23
CA MET A 120 16.08 2.67 -1.97
C MET A 120 14.76 2.15 -2.56
N ASP A 121 14.78 1.56 -3.76
CA ASP A 121 13.60 0.94 -4.38
C ASP A 121 13.07 -0.24 -3.53
N SER A 122 13.97 -1.08 -3.00
CA SER A 122 13.60 -2.17 -2.07
C SER A 122 12.93 -1.67 -0.79
N GLN A 123 13.42 -0.58 -0.20
CA GLN A 123 12.84 0.02 1.01
C GLN A 123 11.49 0.71 0.72
N VAL A 124 11.35 1.38 -0.43
CA VAL A 124 10.07 1.95 -0.88
C VAL A 124 9.04 0.86 -1.13
N GLN A 125 9.43 -0.25 -1.76
CA GLN A 125 8.57 -1.43 -1.92
C GLN A 125 8.18 -2.03 -0.56
N LYS A 126 9.10 -2.08 0.42
CA LYS A 126 8.81 -2.50 1.79
C LYS A 126 7.80 -1.57 2.45
N LEU A 127 7.93 -0.25 2.30
CA LEU A 127 6.97 0.72 2.82
C LEU A 127 5.57 0.50 2.22
N ALA A 128 5.49 0.43 0.89
CA ALA A 128 4.24 0.26 0.16
C ALA A 128 3.53 -1.06 0.52
N ARG A 129 4.28 -2.17 0.59
CA ARG A 129 3.76 -3.48 1.00
C ARG A 129 3.19 -3.46 2.42
N ASN A 130 3.89 -2.85 3.38
CA ASN A 130 3.39 -2.73 4.74
C ASN A 130 2.18 -1.80 4.85
N LEU A 131 2.12 -0.74 4.04
CA LEU A 131 0.95 0.15 4.00
C LEU A 131 -0.29 -0.57 3.46
N ARG A 132 -0.13 -1.35 2.38
CA ARG A 132 -1.22 -2.19 1.84
C ARG A 132 -1.70 -3.20 2.86
N LYS A 133 -0.78 -3.87 3.56
CA LYS A 133 -1.13 -4.79 4.64
C LYS A 133 -1.87 -4.07 5.76
N LEU A 134 -1.38 -2.94 6.25
CA LEU A 134 -2.04 -2.14 7.28
C LEU A 134 -3.48 -1.78 6.88
N ASN A 135 -3.69 -1.36 5.63
CA ASN A 135 -5.01 -1.04 5.07
C ASN A 135 -6.01 -2.22 5.12
N ASN A 136 -5.53 -3.46 5.21
CA ASN A 136 -6.40 -4.63 5.40
C ASN A 136 -6.91 -4.77 6.84
N TYR A 137 -6.26 -4.14 7.81
CA TYR A 137 -6.56 -4.25 9.24
C TYR A 137 -7.12 -2.97 9.86
N VAL A 138 -7.11 -1.83 9.16
CA VAL A 138 -7.53 -0.53 9.71
C VAL A 138 -8.52 0.18 8.80
N ALA A 139 -9.13 1.24 9.32
CA ALA A 139 -10.02 2.11 8.54
C ALA A 139 -9.21 2.95 7.51
N PRO A 140 -9.75 3.20 6.30
CA PRO A 140 -9.17 4.08 5.28
C PRO A 140 -8.66 5.44 5.80
N ASP A 141 -9.40 6.12 6.67
CA ASP A 141 -8.98 7.42 7.24
C ASP A 141 -7.63 7.33 7.97
N LEU A 142 -7.33 6.19 8.62
CA LEU A 142 -6.04 5.99 9.29
C LEU A 142 -4.88 5.98 8.30
N ILE A 143 -5.09 5.40 7.11
CA ILE A 143 -4.11 5.45 6.02
C ILE A 143 -3.94 6.89 5.52
N GLY A 144 -5.04 7.64 5.39
CA GLY A 144 -5.00 9.08 5.06
C GLY A 144 -4.16 9.88 6.06
N TYR A 145 -4.40 9.70 7.35
CA TYR A 145 -3.59 10.37 8.39
C TYR A 145 -2.13 9.93 8.41
N TRP A 146 -1.82 8.68 8.08
CA TRP A 146 -0.43 8.23 7.93
C TRP A 146 0.27 8.92 6.76
N LEU A 147 -0.40 9.01 5.61
CA LEU A 147 0.12 9.67 4.41
C LEU A 147 0.37 11.17 4.67
N ASP A 148 -0.56 11.83 5.36
CA ASP A 148 -0.42 13.24 5.73
C ASP A 148 0.69 13.45 6.80
N ALA A 149 0.85 12.53 7.74
CA ALA A 149 1.94 12.56 8.72
C ALA A 149 3.33 12.41 8.08
N ASN A 150 3.43 11.62 7.00
CA ASN A 150 4.69 11.26 6.35
C ASN A 150 4.90 11.97 5.01
N LYS A 151 4.10 12.98 4.68
CA LYS A 151 4.14 13.70 3.39
C LYS A 151 5.53 14.21 3.02
N LYS A 152 6.34 14.64 4.00
CA LYS A 152 7.72 15.10 3.75
C LYS A 152 8.62 13.94 3.28
N LEU A 153 8.64 12.84 4.04
CA LEU A 153 9.37 11.62 3.67
C LEU A 153 8.93 11.13 2.29
N LEU A 154 7.62 11.06 2.04
CA LEU A 154 7.10 10.54 0.79
C LEU A 154 7.44 11.45 -0.42
N LYS A 155 7.48 12.77 -0.23
CA LYS A 155 7.97 13.71 -1.25
C LYS A 155 9.44 13.50 -1.58
N GLU A 156 10.27 13.32 -0.54
CA GLU A 156 11.71 13.06 -0.72
C GLU A 156 11.95 11.73 -1.45
N LEU A 157 11.14 10.70 -1.17
CA LEU A 157 11.19 9.42 -1.86
C LEU A 157 10.68 9.46 -3.31
N SER A 158 9.85 10.45 -3.66
CA SER A 158 9.20 10.53 -5.00
C SER A 158 10.03 11.29 -6.04
N GLY A 159 11.24 11.77 -5.68
CA GLY A 159 12.26 12.32 -6.58
C GLY A 159 11.97 13.69 -7.18
N THR A 160 10.76 13.92 -7.72
CA THR A 160 10.30 15.18 -8.36
C THR A 160 8.82 15.14 -8.79
N GLY A 161 8.10 14.04 -8.56
CA GLY A 161 6.69 13.91 -8.95
C GLY A 161 5.73 14.69 -8.04
N GLU A 162 4.66 15.25 -8.61
CA GLU A 162 3.51 15.73 -7.83
C GLU A 162 3.00 14.56 -6.98
N PHE A 163 3.11 14.68 -5.65
CA PHE A 163 2.46 13.76 -4.73
C PHE A 163 0.94 13.81 -5.04
N PRO A 164 0.25 12.68 -5.25
CA PRO A 164 -1.17 12.68 -5.60
C PRO A 164 -1.92 13.63 -4.67
N ARG A 165 -2.63 14.60 -5.27
CA ARG A 165 -3.43 15.57 -4.52
C ARG A 165 -4.52 14.83 -3.76
N ASP A 166 -4.59 15.20 -2.49
CA ASP A 166 -5.71 15.05 -1.58
C ASP A 166 -6.28 13.63 -1.49
N PHE A 167 -5.69 12.83 -0.62
CA PHE A 167 -6.41 11.70 -0.03
C PHE A 167 -7.58 12.30 0.77
N GLU A 168 -8.80 12.07 0.32
CA GLU A 168 -9.99 12.52 1.03
C GLU A 168 -10.11 11.74 2.34
N ILE A 169 -9.86 12.44 3.44
CA ILE A 169 -10.19 11.99 4.78
C ILE A 169 -11.68 12.29 4.95
N GLU A 170 -12.49 11.24 5.04
CA GLU A 170 -13.96 11.35 5.03
C GLU A 170 -14.45 12.15 6.26
N ASN A 171 -13.75 12.02 7.39
CA ASN A 171 -14.10 12.68 8.64
C ASN A 171 -13.07 13.75 9.00
N ASP A 172 -13.27 14.96 8.51
CA ASP A 172 -12.42 16.07 8.91
C ASP A 172 -12.63 16.43 10.40
N VAL A 173 -11.54 16.75 11.09
CA VAL A 173 -11.53 17.05 12.53
C VAL A 173 -10.68 18.28 12.83
N SER A 174 -10.80 18.82 14.04
CA SER A 174 -9.97 19.95 14.49
C SER A 174 -8.47 19.64 14.47
N ASP A 175 -7.62 20.65 14.31
CA ASP A 175 -6.16 20.48 14.21
C ASP A 175 -5.50 19.74 15.39
N PRO A 176 -5.91 19.95 16.67
CA PRO A 176 -5.40 19.14 17.77
C PRO A 176 -5.73 17.65 17.62
N GLN A 177 -6.91 17.35 17.08
CA GLN A 177 -7.37 16.00 16.85
C GLN A 177 -6.66 15.37 15.63
N LYS A 178 -6.45 16.14 14.55
CA LYS A 178 -5.59 15.73 13.42
C LYS A 178 -4.20 15.33 13.89
N SER A 179 -3.60 16.11 14.80
CA SER A 179 -2.28 15.81 15.35
C SER A 179 -2.23 14.49 16.12
N ARG A 180 -3.29 14.17 16.88
CA ARG A 180 -3.45 12.88 17.55
C ARG A 180 -3.57 11.75 16.53
N TYR A 181 -4.38 11.93 15.49
CA TYR A 181 -4.64 10.89 14.49
C TYR A 181 -3.41 10.59 13.65
N LYS A 182 -2.62 11.62 13.28
CA LYS A 182 -1.32 11.45 12.62
C LYS A 182 -0.34 10.65 13.47
N ALA A 183 -0.25 10.96 14.77
CA ALA A 183 0.65 10.29 15.69
C ALA A 183 0.24 8.82 15.90
N ASP A 184 -1.05 8.57 16.06
CA ASP A 184 -1.64 7.25 16.16
C ASP A 184 -1.40 6.40 14.90
N ALA A 185 -1.73 6.95 13.73
CA ALA A 185 -1.50 6.30 12.44
C ALA A 185 -0.02 5.94 12.23
N SER A 186 0.88 6.87 12.56
CA SER A 186 2.33 6.63 12.51
C SER A 186 2.77 5.52 13.47
N PHE A 187 2.22 5.51 14.68
CA PHE A 187 2.55 4.50 15.70
C PHE A 187 2.15 3.10 15.25
N ARG A 188 0.93 2.93 14.76
CA ARG A 188 0.43 1.62 14.33
C ARG A 188 1.09 1.13 13.06
N TYR A 189 1.36 2.04 12.13
CA TYR A 189 2.16 1.69 10.95
C TYR A 189 3.54 1.21 11.35
N LEU A 190 4.22 1.91 12.28
CA LEU A 190 5.55 1.52 12.73
C LEU A 190 5.53 0.17 13.48
N TYR A 191 4.50 -0.07 14.29
CA TYR A 191 4.28 -1.36 14.95
C TYR A 191 4.23 -2.49 13.92
N PHE A 192 3.47 -2.28 12.86
CA PHE A 192 3.30 -3.24 11.79
C PHE A 192 4.56 -3.40 10.93
N PHE A 193 5.19 -2.29 10.54
CA PHE A 193 6.38 -2.25 9.69
C PHE A 193 7.60 -2.95 10.33
N LEU A 194 7.75 -2.82 11.66
CA LEU A 194 8.80 -3.46 12.44
C LEU A 194 8.42 -4.85 12.96
N ASN A 195 7.23 -5.36 12.62
CA ASN A 195 6.74 -6.67 13.05
C ASN A 195 6.81 -6.87 14.58
N ILE A 196 6.39 -5.87 15.36
CA ILE A 196 6.56 -5.87 16.82
C ILE A 196 5.85 -7.04 17.52
N VAL A 197 4.81 -7.61 16.90
CA VAL A 197 4.11 -8.82 17.36
C VAL A 197 5.07 -9.98 17.64
N GLU A 198 6.18 -10.12 16.90
CA GLU A 198 7.18 -11.18 17.11
C GLU A 198 8.20 -10.85 18.21
N HIS A 199 8.11 -9.68 18.82
CA HIS A 199 9.12 -9.16 19.73
C HIS A 199 8.65 -8.90 21.15
N ILE A 200 7.34 -8.95 21.40
CA ILE A 200 6.76 -8.73 22.72
C ILE A 200 5.59 -9.69 22.93
N ASP A 201 5.37 -10.08 24.18
CA ASP A 201 4.25 -10.94 24.55
C ASP A 201 2.97 -10.13 24.77
N ASN A 202 1.81 -10.81 24.73
CA ASN A 202 0.50 -10.27 25.13
C ASN A 202 0.01 -9.06 24.29
N VAL A 203 0.15 -9.16 22.96
CA VAL A 203 -0.28 -8.12 22.00
C VAL A 203 -1.73 -8.24 21.56
N GLU A 204 -2.40 -9.34 21.88
CA GLU A 204 -3.70 -9.70 21.33
C GLU A 204 -4.78 -8.67 21.71
N LEU A 205 -4.71 -8.14 22.94
CA LEU A 205 -5.63 -7.09 23.40
C LEU A 205 -5.40 -5.76 22.68
N TYR A 206 -4.14 -5.43 22.38
CA TYR A 206 -3.78 -4.25 21.62
C TYR A 206 -4.24 -4.38 20.16
N GLU A 207 -3.94 -5.50 19.50
CA GLU A 207 -4.31 -5.74 18.10
C GLU A 207 -5.82 -5.81 17.93
N LYS A 208 -6.52 -6.57 18.78
CA LYS A 208 -7.99 -6.65 18.75
C LYS A 208 -8.67 -5.30 18.95
N LYS A 209 -8.01 -4.34 19.62
CA LYS A 209 -8.54 -3.00 19.83
C LYS A 209 -8.23 -2.04 18.67
N TYR A 210 -7.00 -2.06 18.17
CA TYR A 210 -6.48 -1.02 17.26
C TYR A 210 -6.30 -1.47 15.80
N PHE A 211 -6.41 -2.76 15.51
CA PHE A 211 -6.27 -3.36 14.18
C PHE A 211 -7.60 -4.00 13.75
N VAL A 212 -8.66 -3.19 13.78
CA VAL A 212 -10.00 -3.57 13.34
C VAL A 212 -10.45 -2.66 12.20
N LYS A 213 -10.94 -3.27 11.11
CA LYS A 213 -11.71 -2.57 10.08
C LYS A 213 -13.05 -2.14 10.66
N GLY A 214 -13.21 -0.84 10.88
CA GLY A 214 -14.44 -0.23 11.39
C GLY A 214 -15.06 0.75 10.40
N LEU A 215 -16.26 1.23 10.72
CA LEU A 215 -16.84 2.43 10.08
C LEU A 215 -15.79 3.54 10.20
N ASN A 216 -15.44 4.20 9.09
CA ASN A 216 -14.51 5.33 9.01
C ASN A 216 -14.87 6.38 10.04
N ARG A 217 -14.45 6.18 11.28
CA ARG A 217 -14.67 7.00 12.44
C ARG A 217 -13.58 6.63 13.42
N PRO A 218 -13.22 7.58 14.28
CA PRO A 218 -12.06 7.45 15.14
C PRO A 218 -12.15 6.16 15.99
N GLN A 219 -11.15 5.28 15.92
CA GLN A 219 -11.06 4.09 16.78
C GLN A 219 -10.80 4.45 18.27
N TYR A 220 -11.58 5.35 18.87
CA TYR A 220 -11.47 5.71 20.28
C TYR A 220 -12.51 5.05 21.18
N VAL A 221 -13.32 4.15 20.65
CA VAL A 221 -14.25 3.39 21.47
C VAL A 221 -14.29 1.96 20.96
N ALA A 222 -13.82 1.02 21.76
CA ALA A 222 -14.16 -0.38 21.54
C ALA A 222 -15.70 -0.46 21.42
N ALA A 223 -16.21 -1.14 20.40
CA ALA A 223 -17.65 -1.39 20.26
C ALA A 223 -18.25 -2.14 21.47
N GLN A 224 -17.38 -2.62 22.37
CA GLN A 224 -17.68 -3.34 23.59
C GLN A 224 -17.26 -2.50 24.79
N SER A 225 -18.03 -2.56 25.88
CA SER A 225 -17.64 -1.99 27.16
C SER A 225 -16.29 -2.55 27.59
N GLU A 226 -15.23 -1.73 27.54
CA GLU A 226 -13.88 -2.13 27.94
C GLU A 226 -13.71 -1.97 29.46
N THR A 227 -13.29 -3.03 30.13
CA THR A 227 -13.05 -3.01 31.58
C THR A 227 -11.81 -2.16 31.92
N HIS A 228 -11.75 -1.63 33.14
CA HIS A 228 -10.54 -0.94 33.64
C HIS A 228 -9.29 -1.82 33.57
N HIS A 229 -9.45 -3.13 33.79
CA HIS A 229 -8.37 -4.10 33.67
C HIS A 229 -7.86 -4.19 32.22
N ALA A 230 -8.75 -4.34 31.24
CA ALA A 230 -8.37 -4.39 29.83
C ALA A 230 -7.66 -3.10 29.37
N LYS A 231 -8.17 -1.93 29.78
CA LYS A 231 -7.50 -0.64 29.53
C LYS A 231 -6.09 -0.60 30.10
N HIS A 232 -5.91 -1.10 31.32
CA HIS A 232 -4.61 -1.14 31.96
C HIS A 232 -3.65 -2.06 31.21
N GLN A 233 -4.09 -3.27 30.82
CA GLN A 233 -3.27 -4.20 30.05
C GLN A 233 -2.82 -3.61 28.71
N VAL A 234 -3.74 -3.00 27.96
CA VAL A 234 -3.42 -2.32 26.70
C VAL A 234 -2.34 -1.25 26.91
N ARG A 235 -2.41 -0.45 27.98
CA ARG A 235 -1.38 0.56 28.30
C ARG A 235 -0.02 -0.07 28.64
N LEU A 236 -0.02 -1.22 29.31
CA LEU A 236 1.21 -1.99 29.56
C LEU A 236 1.81 -2.52 28.25
N THR A 237 0.99 -3.06 27.33
CA THR A 237 1.43 -3.46 25.99
C THR A 237 2.02 -2.27 25.24
N ILE A 238 1.38 -1.10 25.28
CA ILE A 238 1.88 0.11 24.61
C ILE A 238 3.22 0.58 25.19
N LYS A 239 3.42 0.47 26.50
CA LYS A 239 4.72 0.67 27.13
C LYS A 239 5.77 -0.30 26.57
N GLN A 240 5.44 -1.58 26.43
CA GLN A 240 6.35 -2.58 25.84
C GLN A 240 6.68 -2.26 24.38
N ILE A 241 5.70 -1.84 23.57
CA ILE A 241 5.91 -1.40 22.19
C ILE A 241 6.87 -0.21 22.16
N ILE A 242 6.67 0.82 23.00
CA ILE A 242 7.56 1.99 23.08
C ILE A 242 8.98 1.59 23.48
N ASN A 243 9.12 0.67 24.44
CA ASN A 243 10.43 0.13 24.83
C ASN A 243 11.11 -0.59 23.66
N ARG A 244 10.35 -1.39 22.91
CA ARG A 244 10.89 -2.13 21.76
C ARG A 244 11.28 -1.19 20.63
N PHE A 245 10.46 -0.17 20.33
CA PHE A 245 10.80 0.89 19.39
C PHE A 245 12.10 1.60 19.76
N HIS A 246 12.27 1.94 21.03
CA HIS A 246 13.49 2.58 21.52
C HIS A 246 14.73 1.70 21.34
N ALA A 247 14.63 0.40 21.66
CA ALA A 247 15.72 -0.55 21.43
C ALA A 247 16.07 -0.70 19.94
N ILE A 248 15.06 -0.90 19.08
CA ILE A 248 15.26 -1.02 17.63
C ILE A 248 15.89 0.25 17.06
N TYR A 249 15.44 1.44 17.49
CA TYR A 249 16.01 2.71 17.03
C TYR A 249 17.49 2.88 17.43
N ALA A 250 17.87 2.41 18.62
CA ALA A 250 19.26 2.45 19.07
C ALA A 250 20.16 1.51 18.23
N GLU A 251 19.60 0.39 17.75
CA GLU A 251 20.29 -0.59 16.89
C GLU A 251 20.25 -0.21 15.41
N THR A 252 19.30 0.64 15.00
CA THR A 252 19.13 1.06 13.60
C THR A 252 20.30 1.94 13.16
N PRO A 253 21.06 1.55 12.12
CA PRO A 253 22.18 2.34 11.63
C PRO A 253 21.80 3.77 11.20
N ALA A 254 22.75 4.70 11.21
CA ALA A 254 22.50 6.08 10.79
C ALA A 254 22.13 6.21 9.30
N ASN A 255 22.60 5.28 8.47
CA ASN A 255 22.33 5.23 7.04
C ASN A 255 20.98 4.56 6.69
N ASP A 256 20.24 3.98 7.65
CA ASP A 256 18.85 3.57 7.43
C ASP A 256 17.91 4.77 7.63
N VAL A 257 17.95 5.66 6.65
CA VAL A 257 17.28 6.96 6.71
C VAL A 257 15.75 6.81 6.73
N ILE A 258 15.21 5.82 6.02
CA ILE A 258 13.77 5.57 5.95
C ILE A 258 13.24 5.10 7.30
N THR A 259 13.85 4.07 7.90
CA THR A 259 13.42 3.56 9.21
C THR A 259 13.52 4.67 10.26
N ARG A 260 14.60 5.45 10.26
CA ARG A 260 14.76 6.60 11.17
C ARG A 260 13.72 7.70 10.96
N ALA A 261 13.34 7.99 9.71
CA ALA A 261 12.28 8.95 9.43
C ALA A 261 10.90 8.49 9.96
N LEU A 262 10.59 7.20 9.87
CA LEU A 262 9.35 6.65 10.44
C LEU A 262 9.28 6.82 11.96
N PHE A 263 10.41 6.67 12.66
CA PHE A 263 10.49 6.92 14.10
C PHE A 263 10.19 8.39 14.47
N GLU A 264 10.55 9.35 13.61
CA GLU A 264 10.26 10.78 13.86
C GLU A 264 8.75 11.06 13.90
N GLY A 265 7.95 10.35 13.09
CA GLY A 265 6.49 10.46 13.06
C GLY A 265 5.84 10.21 14.43
N ILE A 266 6.47 9.38 15.27
CA ILE A 266 5.99 8.99 16.61
C ILE A 266 6.75 9.68 17.74
N ALA A 267 7.78 10.49 17.46
CA ALA A 267 8.67 11.10 18.45
C ALA A 267 8.03 12.28 19.22
N LYS A 268 6.78 12.13 19.65
CA LYS A 268 5.93 13.17 20.23
C LYS A 268 5.16 12.63 21.42
N LYS A 269 5.00 13.46 22.46
CA LYS A 269 4.24 13.10 23.67
C LYS A 269 2.76 12.83 23.40
N VAL A 270 2.20 13.37 22.32
CA VAL A 270 0.80 13.18 21.93
C VAL A 270 0.43 11.70 21.70
N VAL A 271 1.41 10.85 21.40
CA VAL A 271 1.22 9.38 21.35
C VAL A 271 0.70 8.86 22.71
N LEU A 272 1.22 9.38 23.82
CA LEU A 272 0.75 8.97 25.15
C LEU A 272 -0.69 9.41 25.40
N ASP A 273 -1.08 10.59 24.92
CA ASP A 273 -2.45 11.10 25.03
C ASP A 273 -3.44 10.22 24.24
N VAL A 274 -3.06 9.80 23.02
CA VAL A 274 -3.85 8.88 22.17
C VAL A 274 -4.20 7.59 22.92
N TYR A 275 -3.24 7.11 23.71
CA TYR A 275 -3.33 5.83 24.41
C TYR A 275 -3.72 5.96 25.89
N GLU A 276 -4.19 7.13 26.30
CA GLU A 276 -4.63 7.43 27.68
C GLU A 276 -3.53 7.15 28.73
N ILE A 277 -2.27 7.36 28.37
CA ILE A 277 -1.10 7.27 29.25
C ILE A 277 -0.82 8.68 29.80
N ASN A 278 -1.26 8.93 31.02
CA ASN A 278 -1.17 10.24 31.66
C ASN A 278 -0.08 10.31 32.74
N LYS A 279 0.22 11.51 33.23
CA LYS A 279 1.26 11.79 34.23
C LYS A 279 1.13 11.01 35.54
N ASN A 280 -0.07 10.50 35.86
CA ASN A 280 -0.31 9.75 37.10
C ASN A 280 0.14 8.29 36.99
N GLN A 281 0.47 7.82 35.78
CA GLN A 281 0.96 6.47 35.57
C GLN A 281 2.47 6.39 35.87
N PRO A 282 2.94 5.37 36.62
CA PRO A 282 4.35 5.28 37.04
C PRO A 282 5.37 5.30 35.91
N PHE A 283 4.98 4.84 34.71
CA PHE A 283 5.84 4.74 33.54
C PHE A 283 5.69 5.89 32.54
N TYR A 284 4.87 6.91 32.85
CA TYR A 284 4.64 8.03 31.92
C TYR A 284 5.94 8.76 31.55
N LEU A 285 6.77 9.08 32.55
CA LEU A 285 8.00 9.85 32.33
C LEU A 285 9.00 9.06 31.47
N ASP A 286 9.14 7.76 31.75
CA ASP A 286 9.98 6.84 30.99
C ASP A 286 9.55 6.78 29.51
N CYS A 287 8.27 6.52 29.25
CA CYS A 287 7.75 6.51 27.87
C CYS A 287 7.94 7.86 27.18
N ALA A 288 7.68 8.98 27.87
CA ALA A 288 7.83 10.32 27.29
C ALA A 288 9.30 10.64 26.93
N LEU A 289 10.25 10.20 27.74
CA LEU A 289 11.68 10.35 27.46
C LEU A 289 12.10 9.50 26.26
N LYS A 290 11.70 8.23 26.22
CA LYS A 290 11.99 7.32 25.10
C LYS A 290 11.45 7.85 23.79
N LEU A 291 10.18 8.27 23.74
CA LEU A 291 9.59 8.88 22.55
C LEU A 291 10.35 10.13 22.09
N LYS A 292 10.80 10.99 23.02
CA LYS A 292 11.60 12.17 22.68
C LYS A 292 12.95 11.80 22.04
N GLN A 293 13.56 10.69 22.46
CA GLN A 293 14.86 10.22 21.96
C GLN A 293 14.78 9.61 20.55
N LEU A 294 13.58 9.23 20.08
CA LEU A 294 13.34 8.75 18.71
C LEU A 294 13.45 9.85 17.65
N LYS A 295 13.61 11.12 18.06
CA LYS A 295 13.77 12.23 17.12
C LYS A 295 15.18 12.22 16.55
N ASN A 296 15.28 12.11 15.22
CA ASN A 296 16.55 12.30 14.51
C ASN A 296 17.01 13.77 14.64
N LYS A 297 18.34 14.00 14.68
CA LYS A 297 18.87 15.35 14.38
C LYS A 297 18.65 15.60 12.89
N PRO A 298 18.20 16.80 12.47
CA PRO A 298 17.91 17.06 11.08
C PRO A 298 19.19 16.92 10.25
N SER A 299 19.16 15.97 9.35
CA SER A 299 20.05 15.88 8.19
C SER A 299 19.10 15.42 7.11
N THR A 300 18.90 16.23 6.08
CA THR A 300 18.00 15.83 5.00
C THR A 300 18.52 14.55 4.36
N ILE A 301 17.60 13.70 3.85
CA ILE A 301 17.96 12.47 3.14
C ILE A 301 18.96 12.78 2.02
N LEU A 302 18.80 13.94 1.37
CA LEU A 302 19.68 14.46 0.32
C LEU A 302 21.06 14.92 0.84
N GLU A 303 21.15 15.52 2.02
CA GLU A 303 22.43 15.95 2.63
C GLU A 303 23.27 14.76 3.13
N GLN A 304 22.66 13.60 3.39
CA GLN A 304 23.39 12.40 3.84
C GLN A 304 23.79 11.45 2.71
N ILE A 305 23.33 11.73 1.48
CA ILE A 305 23.64 10.97 0.25
C ILE A 305 24.68 11.73 -0.63
N SER A 306 25.03 12.97 -0.25
CA SER A 306 26.12 13.76 -0.88
C SER A 306 27.46 13.49 -0.21
#